data_AF-A0AAU3WGB0-F1
#
_entry.id   AF-A0AAU3WGB0-F1
#
_cell.length_a   1.000
_cell.length_b   1.000
_cell.length_c   1.000
_cell.angle_alpha   90.00
_cell.angle_beta   90.00
_cell.angle_gamma   90.00
#
_symmetry.space_group_name_H-M   'P 1'
#
loop_
_entity.id
_entity.type
_entity.pdbx_description
1 polymer ?
#
loop_
_entity_poly.entity_id
_entity_poly.type
_entity_poly.pdbx_seq_one_letter_code
_entity_poly.pdbx_strand_id
1 'polypeptide(L)'
;MASFLRFRPAFGRAVVSCGVCAAVSAGTAGPAAADPPVPDPPAPPSVSALSWEVMDARTGDVLASKAPHRRLPPASTLKTLFALTVLPKLRQDEVHRATYRDLSDVSEGSSLVGVDEGNRYTVADLWRGVFLSSGNDAVHTLAHMNGGVSRTVAQMQATARRIGARDTQVRSPDGYDTHGQFSSAHDLALIAKEGLKNHDFRRYMATKSARFPAAGGPKAFGIENTNRLLVGSHGVEPYPGLIGVKNGYTSKAGCTLVTAATHQGRTVLVTVMNPQDGDFNAVYEESRALLDWGAEAAPLHARQAAATRRPSAPQQLAVAAPAPAPATGAEQPDDTSGGLGRHLGAAAGLLALACVPVLIGRRLRRRRQEAGVL
;
A
#
# COMPACT_ATOMS: atom_id res chain seq x y z
N MET A 1 42.61 -49.30 -9.10
CA MET A 1 43.29 -50.61 -8.86
C MET A 1 43.78 -50.57 -7.43
N ALA A 2 43.57 -51.50 -6.50
CA ALA A 2 43.02 -52.85 -6.43
C ALA A 2 42.63 -53.04 -4.94
N SER A 3 41.42 -53.48 -4.60
CA SER A 3 40.99 -54.88 -4.46
C SER A 3 41.58 -55.65 -3.26
N PHE A 4 40.67 -56.01 -2.33
CA PHE A 4 40.60 -57.23 -1.49
C PHE A 4 41.78 -57.52 -0.52
N LEU A 5 41.68 -58.25 0.58
CA LEU A 5 40.90 -59.44 0.90
C LEU A 5 40.78 -59.64 2.42
N ARG A 6 39.74 -60.39 2.79
CA ARG A 6 39.35 -60.88 4.14
C ARG A 6 40.38 -61.84 4.74
N PHE A 7 40.40 -61.97 6.07
CA PHE A 7 40.54 -63.27 6.75
C PHE A 7 39.82 -63.27 8.12
N ARG A 8 38.98 -64.28 8.36
CA ARG A 8 38.40 -64.62 9.68
C ARG A 8 39.34 -65.60 10.39
N PRO A 9 39.21 -65.73 11.72
CA PRO A 9 38.88 -67.06 12.23
C PRO A 9 37.72 -67.05 13.23
N ALA A 10 37.13 -68.24 13.36
CA ALA A 10 36.03 -68.61 14.23
C ALA A 10 36.54 -69.23 15.55
N PHE A 11 35.58 -69.70 16.36
CA PHE A 11 35.64 -70.35 17.69
C PHE A 11 35.57 -69.36 18.87
N GLY A 12 34.67 -69.46 19.85
CA GLY A 12 33.59 -70.41 20.10
C GLY A 12 33.28 -70.44 21.61
N ARG A 13 31.99 -70.35 21.96
CA ARG A 13 31.33 -70.61 23.28
C ARG A 13 31.68 -69.61 24.42
N ALA A 14 30.77 -69.23 25.31
CA ALA A 14 29.61 -69.93 25.86
C ALA A 14 28.46 -68.97 26.22
N VAL A 15 27.26 -69.56 26.24
CA VAL A 15 25.96 -68.99 26.60
C VAL A 15 25.81 -68.96 28.12
N VAL A 16 25.37 -67.82 28.67
CA VAL A 16 24.55 -67.79 29.88
C VAL A 16 23.37 -66.87 29.62
N SER A 17 22.18 -67.47 29.71
CA SER A 17 20.86 -66.91 29.53
C SER A 17 20.50 -65.98 30.69
N CYS A 18 20.02 -64.77 30.38
CA CYS A 18 19.13 -64.02 31.26
C CYS A 18 17.96 -63.52 30.42
N GLY A 19 16.82 -64.19 30.57
CA GLY A 19 15.58 -63.86 29.88
C GLY A 19 14.90 -62.66 30.51
N VAL A 20 14.69 -61.61 29.72
CA VAL A 20 13.62 -60.63 29.93
C VAL A 20 12.94 -60.43 28.58
N CYS A 21 11.78 -61.04 28.41
CA CYS A 21 10.89 -60.76 27.28
C CYS A 21 10.25 -59.39 27.51
N ALA A 22 10.76 -58.35 26.86
CA ALA A 22 10.06 -57.07 26.75
C ALA A 22 8.95 -57.22 25.69
N ALA A 23 7.70 -57.24 26.15
CA ALA A 23 6.53 -57.18 25.28
C ALA A 23 6.50 -55.83 24.56
N VAL A 24 6.63 -55.85 23.23
CA VAL A 24 6.39 -54.68 22.38
C VAL A 24 4.88 -54.54 22.20
N SER A 25 4.26 -53.69 23.02
CA SER A 25 2.87 -53.27 22.80
C SER A 25 2.85 -52.29 21.63
N ALA A 26 2.28 -52.71 20.50
CA ALA A 26 1.95 -51.82 19.39
C ALA A 26 0.84 -50.85 19.85
N GLY A 27 1.25 -49.63 20.25
CA GLY A 27 0.31 -48.56 20.53
C GLY A 27 -0.36 -48.11 19.24
N THR A 28 -1.68 -48.26 19.15
CA THR A 28 -2.48 -47.64 18.10
C THR A 28 -2.41 -46.12 18.28
N ALA A 29 -1.75 -45.43 17.35
CA ALA A 29 -1.78 -43.98 17.28
C ALA A 29 -3.24 -43.55 17.02
N GLY A 30 -3.89 -42.99 18.04
CA GLY A 30 -5.18 -42.32 17.87
C GLY A 30 -5.05 -41.16 16.89
N PRO A 31 -6.13 -40.78 16.19
CA PRO A 31 -6.10 -39.62 15.30
C PRO A 31 -5.65 -38.40 16.11
N ALA A 32 -4.60 -37.72 15.62
CA ALA A 32 -4.15 -36.47 16.20
C ALA A 32 -5.34 -35.51 16.28
N ALA A 33 -5.65 -35.04 17.48
CA ALA A 33 -6.65 -34.02 17.68
C ALA A 33 -6.27 -32.82 16.81
N ALA A 34 -7.14 -32.45 15.88
CA ALA A 34 -6.96 -31.25 15.07
C ALA A 34 -6.88 -30.06 16.03
N ASP A 35 -5.88 -29.19 15.84
CA ASP A 35 -5.80 -27.94 16.57
C ASP A 35 -7.13 -27.19 16.45
N PRO A 36 -7.58 -26.51 17.54
CA PRO A 36 -8.80 -25.73 17.49
C PRO A 36 -8.71 -24.72 16.34
N PRO A 37 -9.79 -24.55 15.54
CA PRO A 37 -9.78 -23.62 14.44
C PRO A 37 -9.44 -22.22 14.97
N VAL A 38 -8.35 -21.63 14.47
CA VAL A 38 -8.01 -20.24 14.73
C VAL A 38 -9.25 -19.40 14.36
N PRO A 39 -9.80 -18.60 15.28
CA PRO A 39 -10.97 -17.78 14.98
C PRO A 39 -10.69 -16.93 13.76
N ASP A 40 -11.66 -16.87 12.84
CA ASP A 40 -11.58 -15.90 11.75
C ASP A 40 -11.45 -14.50 12.36
N PRO A 41 -10.47 -13.69 11.91
CA PRO A 41 -10.38 -12.29 12.31
C PRO A 41 -11.73 -11.58 12.13
N PRO A 42 -12.03 -10.50 12.87
CA PRO A 42 -13.19 -9.68 12.58
C PRO A 42 -13.20 -9.21 11.12
N ALA A 43 -14.35 -8.77 10.60
CA ALA A 43 -14.38 -8.12 9.30
C ALA A 43 -13.41 -6.92 9.27
N PRO A 44 -12.77 -6.62 8.12
CA PRO A 44 -11.92 -5.43 8.02
C PRO A 44 -12.74 -4.16 8.31
N PRO A 45 -12.11 -3.11 8.85
CA PRO A 45 -12.80 -1.87 9.18
C PRO A 45 -13.44 -1.25 7.94
N SER A 46 -14.59 -0.60 8.13
CA SER A 46 -15.21 0.19 7.07
C SER A 46 -14.41 1.47 6.86
N VAL A 47 -13.90 1.66 5.65
CA VAL A 47 -13.12 2.83 5.23
C VAL A 47 -13.72 3.48 3.98
N SER A 48 -13.58 4.79 3.86
CA SER A 48 -14.21 5.58 2.80
C SER A 48 -13.47 5.49 1.46
N ALA A 49 -12.19 5.06 1.45
CA ALA A 49 -11.39 4.91 0.24
C ALA A 49 -12.09 4.18 -0.91
N LEU A 50 -11.91 4.72 -2.13
CA LEU A 50 -12.45 4.15 -3.36
C LEU A 50 -11.82 2.80 -3.72
N SER A 51 -10.57 2.58 -3.31
CA SER A 51 -9.83 1.34 -3.51
C SER A 51 -8.78 1.15 -2.41
N TRP A 52 -8.66 -0.07 -1.88
CA TRP A 52 -7.61 -0.42 -0.92
C TRP A 52 -7.30 -1.92 -0.93
N GLU A 53 -6.11 -2.28 -0.45
CA GLU A 53 -5.67 -3.66 -0.27
C GLU A 53 -4.77 -3.81 0.96
N VAL A 54 -4.95 -4.91 1.70
CA VAL A 54 -4.07 -5.37 2.78
C VAL A 54 -3.40 -6.66 2.31
N MET A 55 -2.07 -6.72 2.38
CA MET A 55 -1.25 -7.83 1.86
C MET A 55 -0.21 -8.28 2.90
N ASP A 56 0.03 -9.59 3.01
CA ASP A 56 1.22 -10.10 3.68
C ASP A 56 2.45 -9.87 2.79
N ALA A 57 3.40 -9.06 3.26
CA ALA A 57 4.52 -8.63 2.41
C ALA A 57 5.47 -9.78 2.05
N ARG A 58 5.53 -10.85 2.86
CA ARG A 58 6.42 -11.99 2.60
C ARG A 58 5.83 -12.92 1.57
N THR A 59 4.59 -13.36 1.76
CA THR A 59 3.95 -14.32 0.84
C THR A 59 3.37 -13.62 -0.40
N GLY A 60 2.85 -12.40 -0.23
CA GLY A 60 2.02 -11.71 -1.22
C GLY A 60 0.55 -12.10 -1.15
N ASP A 61 0.14 -12.83 -0.11
CA ASP A 61 -1.27 -13.14 0.08
C ASP A 61 -2.05 -11.86 0.37
N VAL A 62 -3.11 -11.66 -0.40
CA VAL A 62 -4.10 -10.64 -0.07
C VAL A 62 -4.84 -11.09 1.19
N LEU A 63 -4.95 -10.21 2.18
CA LEU A 63 -5.63 -10.43 3.46
C LEU A 63 -7.04 -9.84 3.46
N ALA A 64 -7.23 -8.70 2.81
CA ALA A 64 -8.52 -8.09 2.52
C ALA A 64 -8.35 -7.01 1.45
N SER A 65 -9.42 -6.67 0.73
CA SER A 65 -9.39 -5.58 -0.23
C SER A 65 -10.78 -5.03 -0.55
N LYS A 66 -10.81 -3.81 -1.12
CA LYS A 66 -11.99 -3.19 -1.74
C LYS A 66 -11.57 -2.67 -3.10
N ALA A 67 -12.22 -3.18 -4.15
CA ALA A 67 -11.93 -2.83 -5.55
C ALA A 67 -10.42 -2.76 -5.87
N PRO A 68 -9.63 -3.80 -5.56
CA PRO A 68 -8.15 -3.76 -5.60
C PRO A 68 -7.58 -3.46 -6.98
N HIS A 69 -8.31 -3.82 -8.05
CA HIS A 69 -7.94 -3.60 -9.45
C HIS A 69 -8.55 -2.32 -10.06
N ARG A 70 -9.22 -1.48 -9.26
CA ARG A 70 -9.78 -0.23 -9.75
C ARG A 70 -8.64 0.70 -10.19
N ARG A 71 -8.69 1.14 -11.44
CA ARG A 71 -7.70 2.06 -12.01
C ARG A 71 -7.97 3.48 -11.53
N LEU A 72 -7.03 4.02 -10.77
CA LEU A 72 -7.06 5.38 -10.21
C LEU A 72 -5.71 6.07 -10.46
N PRO A 73 -5.67 7.41 -10.56
CA PRO A 73 -4.39 8.12 -10.60
C PRO A 73 -3.58 7.83 -9.32
N PRO A 74 -2.29 7.47 -9.42
CA PRO A 74 -1.51 7.03 -8.28
C PRO A 74 -0.95 8.18 -7.42
N ALA A 75 -0.90 9.41 -7.95
CA ALA A 75 -0.08 10.48 -7.41
C ALA A 75 1.37 10.00 -7.12
N SER A 76 2.04 10.61 -6.15
CA SER A 76 3.43 10.30 -5.78
C SER A 76 3.67 8.87 -5.28
N THR A 77 2.66 8.04 -5.04
CA THR A 77 2.90 6.62 -4.73
C THR A 77 3.57 5.89 -5.90
N LEU A 78 3.39 6.37 -7.14
CA LEU A 78 4.09 5.86 -8.34
C LEU A 78 5.62 6.01 -8.25
N LYS A 79 6.13 6.92 -7.41
CA LYS A 79 7.58 7.05 -7.17
C LYS A 79 8.20 5.78 -6.58
N THR A 80 7.41 4.87 -6.02
CA THR A 80 7.87 3.54 -5.61
C THR A 80 8.26 2.68 -6.83
N LEU A 81 7.52 2.76 -7.94
CA LEU A 81 7.87 2.09 -9.21
C LEU A 81 9.09 2.73 -9.86
N PHE A 82 9.19 4.06 -9.78
CA PHE A 82 10.38 4.80 -10.21
C PHE A 82 11.62 4.32 -9.44
N ALA A 83 11.53 4.27 -8.11
CA ALA A 83 12.59 3.76 -7.24
C ALA A 83 12.98 2.32 -7.58
N LEU A 84 12.01 1.41 -7.69
CA LEU A 84 12.25 0.02 -8.08
C LEU A 84 12.95 -0.11 -9.45
N THR A 85 12.70 0.83 -10.36
CA THR A 85 13.26 0.81 -11.72
C THR A 85 14.66 1.43 -11.79
N VAL A 86 14.91 2.52 -11.06
CA VAL A 86 16.10 3.37 -11.25
C VAL A 86 17.14 3.19 -10.14
N LEU A 87 16.75 2.87 -8.89
CA LEU A 87 17.71 2.64 -7.79
C LEU A 87 18.85 1.69 -8.17
N PRO A 88 18.62 0.53 -8.82
CA PRO A 88 19.69 -0.42 -9.12
C PRO A 88 20.68 0.04 -10.19
N LYS A 89 20.43 1.18 -10.85
CA LYS A 89 21.16 1.63 -12.04
C LYS A 89 22.15 2.76 -11.76
N LEU A 90 21.97 3.47 -10.65
CA LEU A 90 22.76 4.65 -10.31
C LEU A 90 23.48 4.38 -9.00
N ARG A 91 24.79 4.66 -8.98
CA ARG A 91 25.59 4.47 -7.77
C ARG A 91 25.26 5.57 -6.77
N GLN A 92 25.06 5.20 -5.51
CA GLN A 92 24.61 6.14 -4.48
C GLN A 92 25.63 7.27 -4.19
N ASP A 93 26.91 7.01 -4.44
CA ASP A 93 28.03 7.95 -4.27
C ASP A 93 28.33 8.79 -5.52
N GLU A 94 27.67 8.52 -6.65
CA GLU A 94 27.84 9.30 -7.87
C GLU A 94 27.34 10.74 -7.65
N VAL A 95 28.13 11.71 -8.10
CA VAL A 95 27.82 13.14 -7.99
C VAL A 95 27.37 13.66 -9.33
N HIS A 96 26.16 14.21 -9.36
CA HIS A 96 25.60 14.89 -10.53
C HIS A 96 25.62 16.40 -10.33
N ARG A 97 26.00 17.14 -11.36
CA ARG A 97 25.80 18.60 -11.40
C ARG A 97 24.48 18.86 -12.11
N ALA A 98 23.48 19.34 -11.38
CA ALA A 98 22.17 19.62 -11.93
C ALA A 98 22.26 20.63 -13.09
N THR A 99 21.43 20.43 -14.10
CA THR A 99 21.37 21.22 -15.33
C THR A 99 19.98 21.79 -15.53
N TYR A 100 19.83 22.84 -16.34
CA TYR A 100 18.51 23.34 -16.75
C TYR A 100 17.59 22.22 -17.26
N ARG A 101 18.14 21.29 -18.06
CA ARG A 101 17.38 20.17 -18.66
C ARG A 101 16.81 19.23 -17.60
N ASP A 102 17.49 19.04 -16.48
CA ASP A 102 16.98 18.18 -15.39
C ASP A 102 15.68 18.72 -14.78
N LEU A 103 15.44 20.03 -14.94
CA LEU A 103 14.34 20.76 -14.31
C LEU A 103 13.30 21.27 -15.32
N SER A 104 13.62 21.27 -16.62
CA SER A 104 12.77 21.88 -17.66
C SER A 104 11.41 21.20 -17.84
N ASP A 105 11.33 19.92 -17.50
CA ASP A 105 10.16 19.08 -17.73
C ASP A 105 9.34 18.85 -16.44
N VAL A 106 9.73 19.51 -15.34
CA VAL A 106 9.01 19.45 -14.05
C VAL A 106 7.75 20.30 -14.13
N SER A 107 6.60 19.68 -13.89
CA SER A 107 5.30 20.37 -13.98
C SER A 107 5.13 21.42 -12.89
N GLU A 108 4.50 22.55 -13.23
CA GLU A 108 4.20 23.64 -12.28
C GLU A 108 3.31 23.15 -11.12
N GLY A 109 3.55 23.66 -9.92
CA GLY A 109 2.83 23.25 -8.71
C GLY A 109 3.22 21.88 -8.15
N SER A 110 4.23 21.22 -8.72
CA SER A 110 4.81 19.99 -8.18
C SER A 110 5.41 20.21 -6.79
N SER A 111 5.41 19.16 -5.95
CA SER A 111 6.30 19.11 -4.78
C SER A 111 7.75 19.10 -5.25
N LEU A 112 8.60 19.93 -4.65
CA LEU A 112 10.02 20.06 -4.97
C LEU A 112 10.84 19.88 -3.69
N VAL A 113 11.99 19.24 -3.79
CA VAL A 113 12.96 19.23 -2.69
C VAL A 113 13.84 20.48 -2.71
N GLY A 114 14.05 21.09 -3.87
CA GLY A 114 14.93 22.25 -4.06
C GLY A 114 16.23 21.92 -4.80
N VAL A 115 16.17 21.02 -5.79
CA VAL A 115 17.27 20.86 -6.75
C VAL A 115 17.39 22.16 -7.56
N ASP A 116 18.59 22.69 -7.63
CA ASP A 116 18.86 23.96 -8.29
C ASP A 116 20.03 23.83 -9.27
N GLU A 117 19.89 24.49 -10.42
CA GLU A 117 20.80 24.35 -11.54
C GLU A 117 22.24 24.75 -11.14
N GLY A 118 23.20 23.94 -11.59
CA GLY A 118 24.61 24.18 -11.38
C GLY A 118 25.17 23.72 -10.04
N ASN A 119 24.31 23.34 -9.09
CA ASN A 119 24.72 22.70 -7.84
C ASN A 119 25.02 21.22 -8.02
N ARG A 120 25.75 20.65 -7.07
CA ARG A 120 26.15 19.24 -7.07
C ARG A 120 25.38 18.46 -6.02
N TYR A 121 24.85 17.31 -6.40
CA TYR A 121 24.09 16.41 -5.54
C TYR A 121 24.64 15.01 -5.69
N THR A 122 24.77 14.27 -4.59
CA THR A 122 24.95 12.82 -4.70
C THR A 122 23.63 12.18 -5.13
N VAL A 123 23.68 11.03 -5.80
CA VAL A 123 22.48 10.22 -6.07
C VAL A 123 21.72 9.92 -4.78
N ALA A 124 22.43 9.70 -3.67
CA ALA A 124 21.81 9.52 -2.35
C ALA A 124 21.03 10.76 -1.87
N ASP A 125 21.50 11.97 -2.15
CA ASP A 125 20.77 13.20 -1.82
C ASP A 125 19.46 13.26 -2.61
N LEU A 126 19.52 13.00 -3.92
CA LEU A 126 18.34 13.01 -4.78
C LEU A 126 17.30 11.98 -4.30
N TRP A 127 17.71 10.75 -3.94
CA TRP A 127 16.78 9.76 -3.38
C TRP A 127 16.16 10.16 -2.05
N ARG A 128 16.90 10.86 -1.17
CA ARG A 128 16.30 11.47 0.03
C ARG A 128 15.25 12.50 -0.37
N GLY A 129 15.50 13.33 -1.38
CA GLY A 129 14.51 14.27 -1.90
C GLY A 129 13.24 13.59 -2.45
N VAL A 130 13.40 12.48 -3.17
CA VAL A 130 12.29 11.66 -3.69
C VAL A 130 11.42 11.10 -2.56
N PHE A 131 12.01 10.49 -1.54
CA PHE A 131 11.25 9.82 -0.49
C PHE A 131 10.73 10.77 0.58
N LEU A 132 11.54 11.74 1.02
CA LEU A 132 11.19 12.58 2.16
C LEU A 132 10.29 13.75 1.74
N SER A 133 10.70 14.50 0.72
CA SER A 133 9.97 15.70 0.27
C SER A 133 9.03 15.43 -0.92
N SER A 134 9.00 14.20 -1.42
CA SER A 134 8.28 13.85 -2.65
C SER A 134 8.71 14.68 -3.86
N GLY A 135 9.97 15.16 -3.89
CA GLY A 135 10.47 16.12 -4.86
C GLY A 135 10.46 15.59 -6.30
N ASN A 136 9.67 16.23 -7.16
CA ASN A 136 9.61 15.90 -8.58
C ASN A 136 10.88 16.34 -9.32
N ASP A 137 11.48 17.46 -8.92
CA ASP A 137 12.81 17.90 -9.35
C ASP A 137 13.89 16.83 -9.16
N ALA A 138 13.91 16.15 -8.00
CA ALA A 138 14.84 15.03 -7.78
C ALA A 138 14.51 13.81 -8.67
N VAL A 139 13.23 13.50 -8.88
CA VAL A 139 12.81 12.43 -9.80
C VAL A 139 13.25 12.72 -11.24
N HIS A 140 13.03 13.92 -11.74
CA HIS A 140 13.41 14.30 -13.11
C HIS A 140 14.92 14.32 -13.28
N THR A 141 15.66 14.86 -12.30
CA THR A 141 17.13 14.79 -12.30
C THR A 141 17.63 13.35 -12.42
N LEU A 142 17.13 12.44 -11.58
CA LEU A 142 17.48 11.02 -11.64
C LEU A 142 17.03 10.35 -12.96
N ALA A 143 15.89 10.75 -13.53
CA ALA A 143 15.43 10.27 -14.83
C ALA A 143 16.36 10.71 -15.97
N HIS A 144 16.86 11.94 -15.93
CA HIS A 144 17.84 12.46 -16.89
C HIS A 144 19.20 11.76 -16.77
N MET A 145 19.68 11.50 -15.55
CA MET A 145 20.85 10.64 -15.30
C MET A 145 20.66 9.22 -15.87
N ASN A 146 19.43 8.70 -15.85
CA ASN A 146 19.07 7.40 -16.44
C ASN A 146 18.81 7.46 -17.97
N GLY A 147 19.17 8.55 -18.64
CA GLY A 147 19.04 8.72 -20.10
C GLY A 147 17.73 9.36 -20.55
N GLY A 148 17.09 10.15 -19.68
CA GLY A 148 15.94 10.99 -19.98
C GLY A 148 14.60 10.43 -19.49
N VAL A 149 13.61 11.33 -19.41
CA VAL A 149 12.25 11.04 -18.95
C VAL A 149 11.57 9.95 -19.79
N SER A 150 11.57 10.08 -21.12
CA SER A 150 10.90 9.10 -22.01
C SER A 150 11.47 7.70 -21.86
N ARG A 151 12.80 7.57 -21.79
CA ARG A 151 13.48 6.28 -21.57
C ARG A 151 13.10 5.70 -20.21
N THR A 152 13.08 6.54 -19.18
CA THR A 152 12.75 6.12 -17.81
C THR A 152 11.30 5.66 -17.70
N VAL A 153 10.34 6.38 -18.29
CA VAL A 153 8.92 5.99 -18.35
C VAL A 153 8.75 4.63 -19.05
N ALA A 154 9.42 4.41 -20.17
CA ALA A 154 9.37 3.12 -20.87
C ALA A 154 9.92 1.97 -19.99
N GLN A 155 11.02 2.21 -19.27
CA GLN A 155 11.59 1.23 -18.34
C GLN A 155 10.69 0.97 -17.13
N MET A 156 10.03 2.00 -16.59
CA MET A 156 9.05 1.85 -15.51
C MET A 156 7.86 1.00 -15.97
N GLN A 157 7.35 1.24 -17.16
CA GLN A 157 6.27 0.43 -17.74
C GLN A 157 6.70 -1.03 -17.94
N ALA A 158 7.95 -1.27 -18.37
CA ALA A 158 8.50 -2.61 -18.50
C ALA A 158 8.68 -3.28 -17.12
N THR A 159 9.12 -2.55 -16.10
CA THR A 159 9.19 -3.04 -14.71
C THR A 159 7.81 -3.43 -14.19
N ALA A 160 6.79 -2.57 -14.36
CA ALA A 160 5.42 -2.87 -13.95
C ALA A 160 4.92 -4.18 -14.59
N ARG A 161 5.12 -4.35 -15.91
CA ARG A 161 4.77 -5.60 -16.62
C ARG A 161 5.53 -6.81 -16.08
N ARG A 162 6.83 -6.66 -15.82
CA ARG A 162 7.69 -7.75 -15.31
C ARG A 162 7.23 -8.28 -13.97
N ILE A 163 6.78 -7.40 -13.07
CA ILE A 163 6.34 -7.78 -11.71
C ILE A 163 4.85 -8.12 -11.64
N GLY A 164 4.13 -8.08 -12.76
CA GLY A 164 2.69 -8.39 -12.81
C GLY A 164 1.76 -7.24 -12.44
N ALA A 165 2.27 -6.01 -12.29
CA ALA A 165 1.46 -4.81 -12.10
C ALA A 165 0.78 -4.39 -13.42
N ARG A 166 -0.33 -5.07 -13.74
CA ARG A 166 -1.01 -5.03 -15.06
C ARG A 166 -2.07 -3.94 -15.18
N ASP A 167 -2.50 -3.37 -14.07
CA ASP A 167 -3.39 -2.21 -14.02
C ASP A 167 -2.62 -0.89 -13.95
N THR A 168 -1.32 -0.92 -14.19
CA THR A 168 -0.44 0.26 -14.17
C THR A 168 -0.10 0.72 -15.58
N GLN A 169 -0.46 1.98 -15.86
CA GLN A 169 -0.06 2.70 -17.06
C GLN A 169 0.77 3.93 -16.66
N VAL A 170 2.05 3.90 -17.03
CA VAL A 170 3.01 4.97 -16.70
C VAL A 170 3.04 6.01 -17.81
N ARG A 171 2.95 7.29 -17.47
CA ARG A 171 3.06 8.43 -18.39
C ARG A 171 4.08 9.48 -17.94
N SER A 172 4.30 9.58 -16.63
CA SER A 172 5.34 10.40 -16.00
C SER A 172 6.13 9.56 -14.98
N PRO A 173 7.37 9.96 -14.64
CA PRO A 173 8.18 9.23 -13.67
C PRO A 173 7.79 9.51 -12.22
N ASP A 174 7.03 10.59 -11.98
CA ASP A 174 6.76 11.16 -10.66
C ASP A 174 5.35 10.88 -10.13
N GLY A 175 4.42 10.42 -10.97
CA GLY A 175 3.03 10.22 -10.61
C GLY A 175 2.13 11.46 -10.68
N TYR A 176 2.64 12.60 -11.16
CA TYR A 176 1.85 13.83 -11.36
C TYR A 176 0.69 13.61 -12.35
N ASP A 177 -0.35 14.45 -12.27
CA ASP A 177 -1.59 14.32 -13.02
C ASP A 177 -1.37 14.39 -14.54
N THR A 178 -1.31 13.20 -15.16
CA THR A 178 -1.04 13.03 -16.59
C THR A 178 -2.16 12.21 -17.23
N HIS A 179 -2.64 12.63 -18.40
CA HIS A 179 -3.73 11.93 -19.09
C HIS A 179 -3.36 10.46 -19.38
N GLY A 180 -4.25 9.54 -19.02
CA GLY A 180 -4.01 8.10 -19.20
C GLY A 180 -2.93 7.51 -18.28
N GLN A 181 -2.60 8.18 -17.17
CA GLN A 181 -1.79 7.64 -16.08
C GLN A 181 -2.69 7.06 -14.99
N PHE A 182 -2.48 5.81 -14.63
CA PHE A 182 -3.23 5.15 -13.57
C PHE A 182 -2.45 3.95 -13.02
N SER A 183 -2.84 3.54 -11.81
CA SER A 183 -2.43 2.29 -11.16
C SER A 183 -3.66 1.72 -10.43
N SER A 184 -3.50 0.61 -9.73
CA SER A 184 -4.48 0.06 -8.80
C SER A 184 -3.89 -0.11 -7.40
N ALA A 185 -4.73 -0.34 -6.40
CA ALA A 185 -4.26 -0.62 -5.04
C ALA A 185 -3.42 -1.91 -4.99
N HIS A 186 -3.84 -2.93 -5.76
CA HIS A 186 -3.11 -4.18 -5.91
C HIS A 186 -1.72 -3.97 -6.53
N ASP A 187 -1.66 -3.25 -7.64
CA ASP A 187 -0.40 -3.01 -8.34
C ASP A 187 0.59 -2.22 -7.49
N LEU A 188 0.11 -1.20 -6.76
CA LEU A 188 0.96 -0.43 -5.84
C LEU A 188 1.46 -1.29 -4.67
N ALA A 189 0.64 -2.22 -4.16
CA ALA A 189 1.08 -3.19 -3.16
C ALA A 189 2.15 -4.15 -3.70
N LEU A 190 1.99 -4.65 -4.95
CA LEU A 190 3.01 -5.46 -5.62
C LEU A 190 4.32 -4.70 -5.84
N ILE A 191 4.25 -3.44 -6.27
CA ILE A 191 5.41 -2.58 -6.46
C ILE A 191 6.16 -2.39 -5.13
N ALA A 192 5.43 -2.09 -4.05
CA ALA A 192 6.04 -1.94 -2.73
C ALA A 192 6.64 -3.25 -2.22
N LYS A 193 5.93 -4.37 -2.36
CA LYS A 193 6.42 -5.72 -2.01
C LYS A 193 7.74 -6.03 -2.70
N GLU A 194 7.84 -5.76 -4.00
CA GLU A 194 9.09 -5.96 -4.73
C GLU A 194 10.19 -4.99 -4.26
N GLY A 195 9.84 -3.73 -4.01
CA GLY A 195 10.73 -2.71 -3.46
C GLY A 195 11.35 -3.12 -2.12
N LEU A 196 10.58 -3.77 -1.23
CA LEU A 196 11.07 -4.24 0.08
C LEU A 196 12.24 -5.24 -0.01
N LYS A 197 12.44 -5.90 -1.15
CA LYS A 197 13.60 -6.79 -1.36
C LYS A 197 14.90 -6.01 -1.51
N ASN A 198 14.85 -4.75 -1.92
CA ASN A 198 16.01 -3.90 -2.14
C ASN A 198 16.39 -3.15 -0.85
N HIS A 199 17.67 -3.23 -0.46
CA HIS A 199 18.18 -2.59 0.76
C HIS A 199 18.05 -1.05 0.71
N ASP A 200 18.41 -0.42 -0.40
CA ASP A 200 18.38 1.04 -0.52
C ASP A 200 16.95 1.58 -0.56
N PHE A 201 16.03 0.87 -1.20
CA PHE A 201 14.61 1.19 -1.13
C PHE A 201 14.12 1.21 0.33
N ARG A 202 14.41 0.15 1.10
CA ARG A 202 14.05 0.06 2.53
C ARG A 202 14.70 1.19 3.34
N ARG A 203 15.96 1.51 3.05
CA ARG A 203 16.69 2.59 3.72
C ARG A 203 16.01 3.94 3.50
N TYR A 204 15.73 4.32 2.25
CA TYR A 204 15.16 5.63 1.96
C TYR A 204 13.71 5.76 2.41
N MET A 205 12.88 4.74 2.21
CA MET A 205 11.47 4.79 2.61
C MET A 205 11.28 4.92 4.14
N ALA A 206 12.23 4.38 4.94
CA ALA A 206 12.20 4.41 6.40
C ALA A 206 12.89 5.65 7.01
N THR A 207 13.57 6.47 6.19
CA THR A 207 14.29 7.64 6.68
C THR A 207 13.29 8.73 7.08
N LYS A 208 13.32 9.14 8.35
CA LYS A 208 12.41 10.17 8.90
C LYS A 208 12.84 11.59 8.54
N SER A 209 14.13 11.89 8.63
CA SER A 209 14.68 13.20 8.32
C SER A 209 16.09 13.09 7.75
N ALA A 210 16.50 14.11 7.01
CA ALA A 210 17.83 14.22 6.45
C ALA A 210 18.23 15.68 6.23
N ARG A 211 19.50 15.89 5.87
CA ARG A 211 20.02 17.16 5.35
C ARG A 211 20.07 17.07 3.83
N PHE A 212 19.63 18.13 3.15
CA PHE A 212 19.68 18.23 1.69
C PHE A 212 20.58 19.42 1.28
N PRO A 213 21.49 19.25 0.30
CA PRO A 213 22.38 20.33 -0.15
C PRO A 213 21.61 21.56 -0.63
N ALA A 214 21.99 22.74 -0.15
CA ALA A 214 21.41 24.02 -0.56
C ALA A 214 22.17 24.62 -1.77
N ALA A 215 21.49 25.49 -2.50
CA ALA A 215 22.11 26.24 -3.58
C ALA A 215 23.24 27.16 -3.10
N GLY A 216 24.34 27.23 -3.87
CA GLY A 216 25.36 28.28 -3.72
C GLY A 216 26.39 28.10 -2.59
N GLY A 217 26.60 26.89 -2.04
CA GLY A 217 27.71 26.64 -1.11
C GLY A 217 27.57 25.39 -0.23
N PRO A 218 28.40 25.23 0.83
CA PRO A 218 28.40 24.04 1.71
C PRO A 218 27.17 23.97 2.64
N LYS A 219 26.18 24.85 2.44
CA LYS A 219 24.99 24.91 3.28
C LYS A 219 24.05 23.77 2.90
N ALA A 220 23.30 23.30 3.88
CA ALA A 220 22.23 22.33 3.71
C ALA A 220 21.01 22.77 4.51
N PHE A 221 19.83 22.28 4.16
CA PHE A 221 18.60 22.48 4.94
C PHE A 221 18.02 21.13 5.37
N GLY A 222 17.17 21.15 6.39
CA GLY A 222 16.50 19.95 6.87
C GLY A 222 15.33 19.58 5.96
N ILE A 223 15.20 18.29 5.67
CA ILE A 223 14.02 17.70 5.03
C ILE A 223 13.48 16.60 5.94
N GLU A 224 12.16 16.46 5.96
CA GLU A 224 11.43 15.47 6.76
C GLU A 224 10.51 14.66 5.85
N ASN A 225 10.27 13.40 6.20
CA ASN A 225 9.42 12.49 5.45
C ASN A 225 7.96 12.91 5.52
N THR A 226 7.32 13.07 4.36
CA THR A 226 5.91 13.45 4.24
C THR A 226 4.93 12.36 4.70
N ASN A 227 5.38 11.13 4.95
CA ASN A 227 4.53 10.09 5.52
C ASN A 227 4.26 10.37 7.00
N ARG A 228 3.07 10.91 7.30
CA ARG A 228 2.68 11.33 8.65
C ARG A 228 2.66 10.18 9.67
N LEU A 229 2.30 8.96 9.26
CA LEU A 229 2.36 7.78 10.14
C LEU A 229 3.80 7.40 10.50
N LEU A 230 4.81 7.82 9.73
CA LEU A 230 6.21 7.52 10.02
C LEU A 230 6.82 8.52 11.01
N VAL A 231 6.52 9.81 10.79
CA VAL A 231 7.16 10.91 11.54
C VAL A 231 6.33 11.43 12.70
N GLY A 232 5.01 11.27 12.67
CA GLY A 232 4.09 11.92 13.60
C GLY A 232 3.98 13.41 13.32
N SER A 233 3.10 13.81 12.40
CA SER A 233 2.96 15.23 12.05
C SER A 233 1.55 15.57 11.61
N HIS A 234 1.20 16.85 11.67
CA HIS A 234 -0.10 17.38 11.25
C HIS A 234 -1.31 16.72 11.94
N GLY A 235 -1.17 16.39 13.23
CA GLY A 235 -2.23 15.77 14.02
C GLY A 235 -2.40 14.26 13.81
N VAL A 236 -1.51 13.62 13.05
CA VAL A 236 -1.46 12.16 12.91
C VAL A 236 -0.33 11.64 13.80
N GLU A 237 -0.66 10.72 14.71
CA GLU A 237 0.34 10.08 15.55
C GLU A 237 1.26 9.14 14.72
N PRO A 238 2.52 8.94 15.12
CA PRO A 238 3.33 7.87 14.55
C PRO A 238 2.64 6.50 14.74
N TYR A 239 2.83 5.60 13.78
CA TYR A 239 2.34 4.23 13.86
C TYR A 239 3.46 3.30 14.35
N PRO A 240 3.28 2.58 15.48
CA PRO A 240 4.28 1.64 15.98
C PRO A 240 4.61 0.55 14.96
N GLY A 241 5.90 0.28 14.73
CA GLY A 241 6.33 -0.75 13.79
C GLY A 241 6.26 -0.36 12.31
N LEU A 242 5.82 0.86 11.96
CA LEU A 242 5.83 1.33 10.59
C LEU A 242 7.25 1.41 10.02
N ILE A 243 7.46 0.85 8.83
CA ILE A 243 8.74 0.86 8.12
C ILE A 243 8.75 1.77 6.89
N GLY A 244 7.64 2.47 6.60
CA GLY A 244 7.58 3.54 5.60
C GLY A 244 6.73 3.24 4.37
N VAL A 245 7.36 3.24 3.20
CA VAL A 245 6.83 3.24 1.81
C VAL A 245 6.57 4.64 1.24
N LYS A 246 5.33 5.10 0.96
CA LYS A 246 5.13 6.40 0.31
C LYS A 246 3.69 6.91 0.33
N ASN A 247 3.51 8.20 0.59
CA ASN A 247 2.25 8.94 0.41
C ASN A 247 2.25 9.75 -0.91
N GLY A 248 1.07 10.13 -1.38
CA GLY A 248 0.88 11.02 -2.53
C GLY A 248 -0.45 11.75 -2.52
N TYR A 249 -0.48 12.91 -3.19
CA TYR A 249 -1.68 13.68 -3.42
C TYR A 249 -1.56 14.43 -4.75
N THR A 250 -2.65 14.47 -5.51
CA THR A 250 -2.88 15.43 -6.60
C THR A 250 -4.39 15.75 -6.63
N SER A 251 -4.77 16.81 -7.35
CA SER A 251 -6.19 17.19 -7.43
C SER A 251 -7.05 16.14 -8.14
N LYS A 252 -6.50 15.34 -9.08
CA LYS A 252 -7.25 14.24 -9.71
C LYS A 252 -7.15 12.91 -8.96
N ALA A 253 -6.07 12.65 -8.24
CA ALA A 253 -5.91 11.40 -7.50
C ALA A 253 -6.65 11.39 -6.16
N GLY A 254 -6.78 12.55 -5.52
CA GLY A 254 -7.02 12.61 -4.08
C GLY A 254 -5.80 12.11 -3.30
N CYS A 255 -5.99 11.79 -2.02
CA CYS A 255 -4.93 11.24 -1.18
C CYS A 255 -4.70 9.76 -1.49
N THR A 256 -3.44 9.37 -1.62
CA THR A 256 -3.00 7.98 -1.82
C THR A 256 -1.88 7.66 -0.86
N LEU A 257 -1.84 6.42 -0.38
CA LEU A 257 -0.84 6.00 0.59
C LEU A 257 -0.56 4.51 0.43
N VAL A 258 0.71 4.17 0.37
CA VAL A 258 1.19 2.81 0.59
C VAL A 258 2.01 2.82 1.87
N THR A 259 1.72 1.91 2.79
CA THR A 259 2.43 1.71 4.05
C THR A 259 2.83 0.27 4.24
N ALA A 260 3.90 0.06 5.01
CA ALA A 260 4.23 -1.24 5.56
C ALA A 260 4.53 -1.11 7.06
N ALA A 261 4.09 -2.08 7.86
CA ALA A 261 4.43 -2.19 9.26
C ALA A 261 4.80 -3.62 9.64
N THR A 262 5.70 -3.78 10.60
CA THR A 262 6.12 -5.08 11.12
C THR A 262 5.67 -5.26 12.56
N HIS A 263 4.85 -6.29 12.80
CA HIS A 263 4.37 -6.70 14.12
C HIS A 263 4.75 -8.16 14.35
N GLN A 264 5.46 -8.45 15.45
CA GLN A 264 5.85 -9.82 15.84
C GLN A 264 6.52 -10.62 14.70
N GLY A 265 7.37 -9.96 13.90
CA GLY A 265 8.10 -10.60 12.79
C GLY A 265 7.29 -10.75 11.49
N ARG A 266 6.02 -10.37 11.48
CA ARG A 266 5.18 -10.32 10.28
C ARG A 266 5.11 -8.90 9.72
N THR A 267 5.33 -8.75 8.43
CA THR A 267 5.19 -7.45 7.74
C THR A 267 3.90 -7.41 6.93
N VAL A 268 3.05 -6.43 7.22
CA VAL A 268 1.80 -6.14 6.52
C VAL A 268 2.00 -4.92 5.65
N LEU A 269 1.54 -5.00 4.39
CA LEU A 269 1.47 -3.91 3.43
C LEU A 269 0.02 -3.45 3.30
N VAL A 270 -0.22 -2.15 3.32
CA VAL A 270 -1.53 -1.55 3.08
C VAL A 270 -1.41 -0.49 1.99
N THR A 271 -2.30 -0.56 1.01
CA THR A 271 -2.50 0.52 0.03
C THR A 271 -3.90 1.10 0.19
N VAL A 272 -3.99 2.42 0.28
CA VAL A 272 -5.24 3.18 0.34
C VAL A 272 -5.25 4.22 -0.77
N MET A 273 -6.32 4.25 -1.58
CA MET A 273 -6.47 5.19 -2.68
C MET A 273 -7.79 5.96 -2.58
N ASN A 274 -7.66 7.27 -2.50
CA ASN A 274 -8.73 8.26 -2.54
C ASN A 274 -9.84 8.02 -1.50
N PRO A 275 -9.57 8.20 -0.18
CA PRO A 275 -10.61 8.38 0.84
C PRO A 275 -11.64 9.41 0.40
N GLN A 276 -12.92 9.14 0.64
CA GLN A 276 -14.04 9.99 0.21
C GLN A 276 -14.65 10.79 1.36
N ASP A 277 -14.43 10.35 2.60
CA ASP A 277 -14.93 11.02 3.80
C ASP A 277 -13.75 11.46 4.68
N GLY A 278 -13.88 12.64 5.28
CA GLY A 278 -12.84 13.23 6.13
C GLY A 278 -11.93 14.23 5.42
N ASP A 279 -10.85 14.62 6.08
CA ASP A 279 -9.88 15.60 5.60
C ASP A 279 -8.64 14.92 4.97
N PHE A 280 -7.57 15.67 4.77
CA PHE A 280 -6.29 15.14 4.26
C PHE A 280 -5.67 14.07 5.17
N ASN A 281 -6.07 13.95 6.45
CA ASN A 281 -5.60 12.92 7.37
C ASN A 281 -6.32 11.58 7.19
N ALA A 282 -7.50 11.55 6.55
CA ALA A 282 -8.30 10.33 6.37
C ALA A 282 -7.48 9.17 5.79
N VAL A 283 -6.60 9.42 4.81
CA VAL A 283 -5.77 8.37 4.19
C VAL A 283 -4.83 7.69 5.19
N TYR A 284 -4.35 8.42 6.20
CA TYR A 284 -3.44 7.89 7.21
C TYR A 284 -4.21 7.12 8.27
N GLU A 285 -5.35 7.65 8.74
CA GLU A 285 -6.15 6.95 9.76
C GLU A 285 -6.85 5.70 9.20
N GLU A 286 -7.31 5.73 7.95
CA GLU A 286 -7.81 4.53 7.27
C GLU A 286 -6.70 3.49 7.07
N SER A 287 -5.49 3.94 6.70
CA SER A 287 -4.34 3.03 6.61
C SER A 287 -3.94 2.46 7.97
N ARG A 288 -4.02 3.23 9.07
CA ARG A 288 -3.77 2.77 10.44
C ARG A 288 -4.74 1.65 10.81
N ALA A 289 -6.04 1.88 10.63
CA ALA A 289 -7.06 0.89 10.97
C ALA A 289 -6.88 -0.42 10.18
N LEU A 290 -6.50 -0.33 8.90
CA LEU A 290 -6.21 -1.49 8.06
C LEU A 290 -4.91 -2.21 8.46
N LEU A 291 -3.87 -1.48 8.91
CA LEU A 291 -2.64 -2.07 9.43
C LEU A 291 -2.90 -2.83 10.74
N ASP A 292 -3.64 -2.22 11.67
CA ASP A 292 -4.03 -2.84 12.94
C ASP A 292 -4.77 -4.15 12.70
N TRP A 293 -5.78 -4.12 11.82
CA TRP A 293 -6.52 -5.31 11.44
C TRP A 293 -5.63 -6.36 10.75
N GLY A 294 -4.77 -5.93 9.82
CA GLY A 294 -3.92 -6.82 9.04
C GLY A 294 -2.86 -7.55 9.88
N ALA A 295 -2.40 -6.95 10.97
CA ALA A 295 -1.45 -7.56 11.89
C ALA A 295 -2.00 -8.86 12.51
N GLU A 296 -3.30 -8.87 12.81
CA GLU A 296 -4.02 -10.01 13.42
C GLU A 296 -4.63 -10.98 12.38
N ALA A 297 -4.69 -10.59 11.10
CA ALA A 297 -5.48 -11.30 10.10
C ALA A 297 -4.82 -12.58 9.52
N ALA A 298 -5.52 -13.71 9.47
CA ALA A 298 -5.09 -14.88 8.68
C ALA A 298 -5.20 -14.64 7.14
N PRO A 299 -4.43 -15.35 6.28
CA PRO A 299 -4.51 -15.20 4.81
C PRO A 299 -5.90 -15.48 4.21
N LEU A 300 -6.35 -14.73 3.19
CA LEU A 300 -7.70 -14.90 2.60
C LEU A 300 -7.97 -16.32 2.10
N HIS A 301 -6.99 -16.94 1.43
CA HIS A 301 -7.16 -18.29 0.89
C HIS A 301 -7.39 -19.32 2.02
N ALA A 302 -6.74 -19.13 3.17
CA ALA A 302 -6.92 -19.99 4.34
C ALA A 302 -8.33 -19.81 4.94
N ARG A 303 -8.85 -18.57 4.92
CA ARG A 303 -10.21 -18.25 5.39
C ARG A 303 -11.28 -18.78 4.44
N GLN A 304 -11.08 -18.66 3.13
CA GLN A 304 -11.96 -19.25 2.11
C GLN A 304 -11.96 -20.79 2.20
N ALA A 305 -10.79 -21.41 2.39
CA ALA A 305 -10.68 -22.86 2.61
C ALA A 305 -11.36 -23.31 3.91
N ALA A 306 -11.21 -22.55 5.01
CA ALA A 306 -11.89 -22.80 6.28
C ALA A 306 -13.42 -22.66 6.16
N ALA A 307 -13.91 -21.67 5.41
CA ALA A 307 -15.33 -21.49 5.12
C ALA A 307 -15.90 -22.68 4.34
N THR A 308 -15.15 -23.24 3.37
CA THR A 308 -15.57 -24.45 2.64
C THR A 308 -15.46 -25.75 3.44
N ARG A 309 -14.69 -25.76 4.54
CA ARG A 309 -14.52 -26.92 5.43
C ARG A 309 -15.55 -26.97 6.57
N ARG A 310 -16.34 -25.92 6.80
CA ARG A 310 -17.49 -26.01 7.70
C ARG A 310 -18.52 -26.96 7.08
N PRO A 311 -18.84 -28.11 7.72
CA PRO A 311 -19.96 -28.91 7.28
C PRO A 311 -21.20 -28.01 7.34
N SER A 312 -21.94 -27.93 6.24
CA SER A 312 -23.32 -27.44 6.29
C SER A 312 -24.04 -28.35 7.29
N ALA A 313 -24.34 -27.82 8.49
CA ALA A 313 -25.16 -28.56 9.43
C ALA A 313 -26.44 -28.95 8.68
N PRO A 314 -26.85 -30.24 8.70
CA PRO A 314 -28.07 -30.63 8.02
C PRO A 314 -29.20 -29.79 8.60
N GLN A 315 -29.84 -28.99 7.75
CA GLN A 315 -31.13 -28.40 8.07
C GLN A 315 -32.06 -29.57 8.35
N GLN A 316 -32.28 -29.88 9.63
CA GLN A 316 -33.46 -30.60 10.04
C GLN A 316 -34.64 -29.71 9.65
N LEU A 317 -35.22 -30.00 8.49
CA LEU A 317 -36.58 -29.62 8.15
C LEU A 317 -37.46 -30.19 9.25
N ALA A 318 -37.75 -29.36 10.26
CA ALA A 318 -38.83 -29.62 11.19
C ALA A 318 -40.11 -29.62 10.35
N VAL A 319 -40.62 -30.81 10.06
CA VAL A 319 -41.97 -30.98 9.51
C VAL A 319 -42.92 -30.50 10.60
N ALA A 320 -43.51 -29.32 10.38
CA ALA A 320 -44.53 -28.78 11.26
C ALA A 320 -45.73 -29.75 11.28
N ALA A 321 -46.16 -30.13 12.48
CA ALA A 321 -47.42 -30.83 12.68
C ALA A 321 -48.60 -29.94 12.19
N PRO A 322 -49.68 -30.52 11.64
CA PRO A 322 -50.78 -29.73 11.10
C PRO A 322 -51.57 -29.07 12.23
N ALA A 323 -51.88 -27.78 12.06
CA ALA A 323 -52.74 -27.02 12.96
C ALA A 323 -54.22 -27.46 12.84
N PRO A 324 -55.02 -27.39 13.91
CA PRO A 324 -56.44 -27.69 13.84
C PRO A 324 -57.23 -26.55 13.17
N ALA A 325 -58.28 -26.92 12.44
CA ALA A 325 -59.14 -26.03 11.66
C ALA A 325 -59.95 -25.04 12.54
N PRO A 326 -60.26 -23.83 12.05
CA PRO A 326 -61.12 -22.88 12.76
C PRO A 326 -62.61 -23.19 12.51
N ALA A 327 -63.40 -23.09 13.58
CA ALA A 327 -64.86 -23.13 13.55
C ALA A 327 -65.45 -21.77 13.11
N THR A 328 -66.58 -21.85 12.42
CA THR A 328 -67.37 -20.77 11.82
C THR A 328 -68.28 -20.02 12.80
N GLY A 329 -68.54 -18.74 12.49
CA GLY A 329 -69.66 -17.90 12.98
C GLY A 329 -69.17 -16.64 13.72
N ALA A 330 -69.69 -15.42 13.55
CA ALA A 330 -70.83 -14.90 12.80
C ALA A 330 -70.68 -13.36 12.62
N GLU A 331 -71.38 -12.83 11.62
CA GLU A 331 -71.88 -11.47 11.32
C GLU A 331 -71.28 -10.15 11.87
N GLN A 332 -71.29 -9.20 10.90
CA GLN A 332 -71.09 -7.74 10.84
C GLN A 332 -71.99 -6.87 11.77
N PRO A 333 -71.84 -5.52 11.92
CA PRO A 333 -71.51 -4.55 10.86
C PRO A 333 -70.65 -3.29 11.17
N ASP A 334 -70.24 -2.68 10.04
CA ASP A 334 -69.89 -1.29 9.69
C ASP A 334 -69.71 -0.23 10.78
N ASP A 335 -68.62 0.56 10.66
CA ASP A 335 -68.78 2.00 10.46
C ASP A 335 -67.57 2.63 9.72
N THR A 336 -67.86 3.81 9.20
CA THR A 336 -67.30 4.55 8.08
C THR A 336 -66.27 5.62 8.48
N SER A 337 -65.80 6.36 7.46
CA SER A 337 -64.95 7.57 7.46
C SER A 337 -63.46 7.31 7.20
N GLY A 338 -62.74 7.99 6.30
CA GLY A 338 -63.05 9.12 5.42
C GLY A 338 -61.76 9.93 5.15
N GLY A 339 -61.57 10.42 3.92
CA GLY A 339 -60.59 11.49 3.56
C GLY A 339 -59.15 11.01 3.28
N LEU A 340 -58.54 11.08 2.10
CA LEU A 340 -58.56 12.00 0.94
C LEU A 340 -57.85 13.35 1.18
N GLY A 341 -56.69 13.54 0.53
CA GLY A 341 -55.99 14.82 0.32
C GLY A 341 -54.49 14.61 0.04
N ARG A 342 -53.94 14.69 -1.20
CA ARG A 342 -53.66 15.89 -2.04
C ARG A 342 -52.75 16.91 -1.29
N HIS A 343 -51.72 17.55 -1.81
CA HIS A 343 -51.15 17.75 -3.16
C HIS A 343 -49.86 18.63 -3.04
N LEU A 344 -48.95 18.51 -4.02
CA LEU A 344 -48.19 19.56 -4.75
C LEU A 344 -47.38 20.69 -4.05
N GLY A 345 -46.21 20.96 -4.66
CA GLY A 345 -45.59 22.29 -4.85
C GLY A 345 -44.13 22.37 -4.42
N ALA A 346 -43.17 23.01 -5.09
CA ALA A 346 -43.11 23.74 -6.37
C ALA A 346 -41.62 24.00 -6.69
N ALA A 347 -41.33 24.32 -7.95
CA ALA A 347 -40.02 24.66 -8.50
C ALA A 347 -39.65 26.15 -8.34
N ALA A 348 -38.36 26.48 -8.39
CA ALA A 348 -37.70 27.70 -8.92
C ALA A 348 -36.26 27.76 -8.34
N GLY A 349 -35.20 28.24 -9.00
CA GLY A 349 -35.02 28.95 -10.26
C GLY A 349 -33.52 29.16 -10.55
N LEU A 350 -33.22 29.54 -11.79
CA LEU A 350 -31.90 29.75 -12.40
C LEU A 350 -31.21 31.09 -12.05
N LEU A 351 -29.96 31.19 -12.52
CA LEU A 351 -29.07 32.33 -12.84
C LEU A 351 -27.95 32.62 -11.83
N ALA A 352 -26.75 33.05 -12.19
CA ALA A 352 -25.82 32.97 -13.34
C ALA A 352 -24.68 33.97 -13.04
N LEU A 353 -23.53 33.77 -13.70
CA LEU A 353 -22.46 34.74 -14.01
C LEU A 353 -21.27 34.90 -13.06
N ALA A 354 -20.13 34.96 -13.76
CA ALA A 354 -18.74 34.90 -13.34
C ALA A 354 -18.12 36.29 -13.09
N CYS A 355 -16.96 36.34 -12.41
CA CYS A 355 -15.77 37.11 -12.80
C CYS A 355 -14.57 36.76 -11.89
N VAL A 356 -13.38 36.81 -12.48
CA VAL A 356 -12.11 36.16 -12.07
C VAL A 356 -11.16 37.21 -11.36
N PRO A 357 -9.83 37.01 -11.27
CA PRO A 357 -8.98 36.80 -10.08
C PRO A 357 -8.18 38.05 -9.65
N VAL A 358 -7.19 37.90 -8.73
CA VAL A 358 -5.84 38.52 -8.71
C VAL A 358 -5.38 38.64 -7.26
N LEU A 359 -4.42 37.81 -6.82
CA LEU A 359 -3.55 38.17 -5.68
C LEU A 359 -2.19 37.43 -5.61
N ILE A 360 -1.77 36.75 -6.67
CA ILE A 360 -0.44 36.10 -6.74
C ILE A 360 0.35 36.65 -7.93
N GLY A 361 0.47 37.98 -8.00
CA GLY A 361 1.32 38.69 -8.96
C GLY A 361 2.22 39.76 -8.34
N ARG A 362 2.07 40.02 -7.03
CA ARG A 362 2.75 41.14 -6.34
C ARG A 362 3.97 40.76 -5.51
N ARG A 363 4.30 39.46 -5.36
CA ARG A 363 5.50 39.03 -4.61
C ARG A 363 6.74 38.74 -5.47
N LEU A 364 6.59 38.61 -6.79
CA LEU A 364 7.73 38.36 -7.70
C LEU A 364 8.25 39.62 -8.41
N ARG A 365 7.52 40.75 -8.38
CA ARG A 365 8.05 42.05 -8.86
C ARG A 365 8.87 42.81 -7.83
N ARG A 366 8.79 42.48 -6.54
CA ARG A 366 9.53 43.19 -5.48
C ARG A 366 10.97 42.68 -5.27
N ARG A 367 11.30 41.48 -5.75
CA ARG A 367 12.67 40.92 -5.68
C ARG A 367 13.57 41.26 -6.89
N ARG A 368 13.01 41.87 -7.94
CA ARG A 368 13.79 42.34 -9.11
C ARG A 368 14.16 43.82 -9.08
N GLN A 369 13.79 44.55 -8.03
CA GLN A 369 14.21 45.96 -7.84
C GLN A 369 15.26 46.15 -6.73
N GLU A 370 15.62 45.11 -5.97
CA GLU A 370 16.66 45.18 -4.92
C GLU A 370 18.00 44.54 -5.32
N ALA A 371 18.13 44.03 -6.55
CA ALA A 371 19.37 43.41 -7.06
C ALA A 371 20.03 44.22 -8.18
N GLY A 372 19.78 45.53 -8.25
CA GLY A 372 20.26 46.38 -9.33
C GLY A 372 20.37 47.84 -8.96
N VAL A 373 20.96 48.18 -7.81
CA VAL A 373 21.60 49.48 -7.55
C VAL A 373 22.68 49.27 -6.48
N LEU A 374 23.92 49.60 -6.86
CA LEU A 374 25.19 49.64 -6.11
C LEU A 374 25.91 48.32 -5.81
#